data_AF-A0A2E6REA5-F1
#
_entry.id   AF-A0A2E6REA5-F1
#
_cell.length_a   1.000
_cell.length_b   1.000
_cell.length_c   1.000
_cell.angle_alpha   90.00
_cell.angle_beta   90.00
_cell.angle_gamma   90.00
#
_symmetry.space_group_name_H-M   'P 1'
#
loop_
_entity.id
_entity.type
_entity.pdbx_description
1 polymer ?
#
loop_
_entity_poly.entity_id
_entity_poly.type
_entity_poly.pdbx_seq_one_letter_code
_entity_poly.pdbx_strand_id
1 'polypeptide(L)'
;MEHAFTQLFEAPGASARFLVADEVGLGKTLVARGVIAKAIDYYWDDVRRIDIVYICSNQAIAHSNLPKLQVTTDEERSFALATRLTMLATELAGEPGQPSMTDSKLNFVSFTPGTSFNLGHSGGQAKERRVLFHLLDGLLEPRLGLKNLMQGGVTRTDWWRSVLDNDPLPLETEIKLGSSLNRVGSVHFRTAAG
;
A
#
# COMPACT_ATOMS: atom_id res chain seq x y z
N MET A 1 2.99 -19.10 -16.02
CA MET A 1 3.93 -18.31 -15.18
C MET A 1 5.02 -17.68 -16.04
N GLU A 2 5.88 -18.48 -16.69
CA GLU A 2 6.97 -17.97 -17.54
C GLU A 2 6.53 -16.89 -18.53
N HIS A 3 5.50 -17.20 -19.31
CA HIS A 3 4.93 -16.25 -20.26
C HIS A 3 4.48 -14.93 -19.60
N ALA A 4 3.89 -14.99 -18.40
CA ALA A 4 3.45 -13.80 -17.68
C ALA A 4 4.63 -12.94 -17.22
N PHE A 5 5.70 -13.57 -16.73
CA PHE A 5 6.90 -12.86 -16.30
C PHE A 5 7.60 -12.17 -17.48
N THR A 6 7.82 -12.89 -18.59
CA THR A 6 8.44 -12.32 -19.79
C THR A 6 7.64 -11.12 -20.32
N GLN A 7 6.31 -11.21 -20.38
CA GLN A 7 5.45 -10.10 -20.82
C GLN A 7 5.50 -8.87 -19.89
N LEU A 8 5.76 -9.10 -18.60
CA LEU A 8 5.86 -8.04 -17.59
C LEU A 8 7.24 -7.36 -17.56
N PHE A 9 8.33 -8.10 -17.78
CA PHE A 9 9.69 -7.62 -17.46
C PHE A 9 10.71 -7.72 -18.61
N GLU A 10 10.59 -8.67 -19.53
CA GLU A 10 11.67 -9.00 -20.47
C GLU A 10 11.32 -8.70 -21.94
N ALA A 11 10.04 -8.72 -22.30
CA ALA A 11 9.60 -8.57 -23.68
C ALA A 11 9.92 -7.16 -24.24
N PRO A 12 10.27 -7.04 -25.53
CA PRO A 12 10.34 -5.74 -26.19
C PRO A 12 8.98 -5.05 -26.13
N GLY A 13 8.89 -3.92 -25.43
CA GLY A 13 7.62 -3.25 -25.14
C GLY A 13 6.85 -3.84 -23.96
N ALA A 14 7.55 -4.51 -23.03
CA ALA A 14 6.98 -5.04 -21.79
C ALA A 14 6.03 -4.05 -21.14
N SER A 15 4.84 -4.54 -20.78
CA SER A 15 3.83 -3.70 -20.15
C SER A 15 3.87 -3.95 -18.66
N ALA A 16 3.85 -2.88 -17.85
CA ALA A 16 3.83 -2.97 -16.39
C ALA A 16 2.53 -3.58 -15.81
N ARG A 17 1.72 -4.25 -16.64
CA ARG A 17 0.37 -4.76 -16.32
C ARG A 17 0.15 -6.09 -17.03
N PHE A 18 -0.35 -7.09 -16.32
CA PHE A 18 -0.70 -8.38 -16.92
C PHE A 18 -2.03 -8.87 -16.33
N LEU A 19 -2.95 -9.31 -17.19
CA LEU A 19 -4.26 -9.82 -16.78
C LEU A 19 -4.27 -11.34 -16.95
N VAL A 20 -4.44 -12.06 -15.84
CA VAL A 20 -4.75 -13.49 -15.86
C VAL A 20 -6.26 -13.65 -15.76
N ALA A 21 -6.89 -14.07 -16.86
CA ALA A 21 -8.31 -14.45 -16.87
C ALA A 21 -8.40 -15.97 -17.03
N ASP A 22 -9.07 -16.65 -16.10
CA ASP A 22 -9.25 -18.10 -16.11
C ASP A 22 -10.46 -18.51 -15.27
N GLU A 23 -10.95 -19.74 -15.37
CA GLU A 23 -12.07 -20.25 -14.54
C GLU A 23 -11.71 -20.27 -13.04
N VAL A 24 -12.73 -20.23 -12.19
CA VAL A 24 -12.55 -20.30 -10.73
C VAL A 24 -11.89 -21.64 -10.37
N GLY A 25 -10.85 -21.60 -9.53
CA GLY A 25 -10.16 -22.80 -9.08
C GLY A 25 -8.96 -23.26 -9.91
N LEU A 26 -8.72 -22.69 -11.11
CA LEU A 26 -7.61 -23.10 -12.00
C LEU A 26 -6.21 -22.60 -11.59
N GLY A 27 -5.99 -22.33 -10.30
CA GLY A 27 -4.64 -22.04 -9.81
C GLY A 27 -4.10 -20.64 -10.14
N LYS A 28 -4.96 -19.65 -10.43
CA LYS A 28 -4.54 -18.24 -10.63
C LYS A 28 -3.64 -17.70 -9.50
N THR A 29 -3.91 -18.08 -8.25
CA THR A 29 -3.09 -17.71 -7.09
C THR A 29 -1.68 -18.32 -7.16
N LEU A 30 -1.53 -19.55 -7.66
CA LEU A 30 -0.21 -20.18 -7.86
C LEU A 30 0.57 -19.51 -8.98
N VAL A 31 -0.12 -19.12 -10.08
CA VAL A 31 0.50 -18.32 -11.14
C VAL A 31 1.00 -16.99 -10.58
N ALA A 32 0.18 -16.29 -9.80
CA ALA A 32 0.57 -15.03 -9.16
C ALA A 32 1.75 -15.22 -8.19
N ARG A 33 1.72 -16.25 -7.33
CA ARG A 33 2.84 -16.60 -6.44
C ARG A 33 4.14 -16.80 -7.21
N GLY A 34 4.09 -17.52 -8.32
CA GLY A 34 5.26 -17.74 -9.17
C GLY A 34 5.79 -16.45 -9.81
N VAL A 35 4.90 -15.62 -10.37
CA VAL A 35 5.31 -14.32 -10.93
C VAL A 35 5.92 -13.42 -9.85
N ILE A 36 5.36 -13.42 -8.64
CA ILE A 36 5.91 -12.71 -7.49
C ILE A 36 7.32 -13.20 -7.16
N ALA A 37 7.51 -14.52 -7.04
CA ALA A 37 8.82 -15.12 -6.75
C ALA A 37 9.89 -14.63 -7.74
N LYS A 38 9.59 -14.74 -9.04
CA LYS A 38 10.50 -14.27 -10.09
C LYS A 38 10.73 -12.76 -10.07
N ALA A 39 9.71 -11.97 -9.77
CA ALA A 39 9.88 -10.52 -9.65
C ALA A 39 10.75 -10.15 -8.45
N ILE A 40 10.65 -10.88 -7.35
CA ILE A 40 11.54 -10.71 -6.19
C ILE A 40 12.97 -10.98 -6.62
N ASP A 41 13.23 -12.16 -7.21
CA ASP A 41 14.57 -12.55 -7.68
C ASP A 41 15.14 -11.54 -8.69
N TYR A 42 14.32 -11.11 -9.65
CA TYR A 42 14.71 -10.16 -10.69
C TYR A 42 15.14 -8.80 -10.14
N TYR A 43 14.49 -8.31 -9.08
CA TYR A 43 14.80 -7.00 -8.49
C TYR A 43 15.75 -7.10 -7.30
N TRP A 44 16.08 -8.30 -6.82
CA TRP A 44 16.71 -8.49 -5.52
C TRP A 44 18.01 -7.69 -5.35
N ASP A 45 18.89 -7.70 -6.34
CA ASP A 45 20.16 -6.99 -6.27
C ASP A 45 20.10 -5.56 -6.85
N ASP A 46 19.03 -5.23 -7.57
CA ASP A 46 18.93 -4.01 -8.40
C ASP A 46 18.21 -2.84 -7.73
N VAL A 47 17.34 -3.10 -6.75
CA VAL A 47 16.54 -2.06 -6.09
C VAL A 47 16.74 -2.08 -4.58
N ARG A 48 16.55 -0.93 -3.92
CA ARG A 48 16.67 -0.86 -2.46
C ARG A 48 15.56 -1.64 -1.74
N ARG A 49 14.36 -1.65 -2.32
CA ARG A 49 13.13 -2.17 -1.71
C ARG A 49 12.17 -2.70 -2.77
N ILE A 50 11.48 -3.79 -2.43
CA ILE A 50 10.44 -4.42 -3.25
C ILE A 50 9.12 -4.37 -2.49
N ASP A 51 8.14 -3.67 -3.06
CA ASP A 51 6.80 -3.54 -2.49
C ASP A 51 5.79 -4.31 -3.35
N ILE A 52 5.18 -5.35 -2.77
CA ILE A 52 4.16 -6.17 -3.43
C ILE A 52 2.79 -5.77 -2.92
N VAL A 53 1.98 -5.21 -3.82
CA VAL A 53 0.63 -4.76 -3.50
C VAL A 53 -0.41 -5.75 -4.05
N TYR A 54 -1.18 -6.34 -3.14
CA TYR A 54 -2.26 -7.26 -3.43
C TYR A 54 -3.62 -6.63 -3.13
N ILE A 55 -4.49 -6.51 -4.14
CA ILE A 55 -5.84 -5.99 -3.97
C ILE A 55 -6.84 -7.13 -4.12
N CYS A 56 -7.66 -7.33 -3.08
CA CYS A 56 -8.55 -8.46 -2.93
C CYS A 56 -10.00 -8.01 -2.72
N SER A 57 -11.00 -8.61 -3.38
CA SER A 57 -12.39 -8.11 -3.32
C SER A 57 -12.99 -8.03 -1.91
N ASN A 58 -12.59 -8.92 -0.99
CA ASN A 58 -13.01 -8.88 0.41
C ASN A 58 -11.95 -9.48 1.36
N GLN A 59 -12.16 -9.29 2.67
CA GLN A 59 -11.27 -9.78 3.73
C GLN A 59 -11.19 -11.30 3.82
N ALA A 60 -12.30 -12.01 3.64
CA ALA A 60 -12.31 -13.47 3.70
C ALA A 60 -11.40 -14.11 2.63
N ILE A 61 -11.45 -13.59 1.39
CA ILE A 61 -10.59 -14.05 0.29
C ILE A 61 -9.14 -13.64 0.56
N ALA A 62 -8.90 -12.44 1.10
CA ALA A 62 -7.55 -12.00 1.47
C ALA A 62 -6.93 -12.96 2.50
N HIS A 63 -7.64 -13.30 3.58
CA HIS A 63 -7.17 -14.26 4.59
C HIS A 63 -6.86 -15.64 4.01
N SER A 64 -7.60 -16.11 3.00
CA SER A 64 -7.34 -17.41 2.36
C SER A 64 -6.18 -17.38 1.35
N ASN A 65 -5.96 -16.26 0.67
CA ASN A 65 -5.00 -16.15 -0.41
C ASN A 65 -3.65 -15.57 0.00
N LEU A 66 -3.61 -14.69 1.02
CA LEU A 66 -2.38 -14.04 1.46
C LEU A 66 -1.29 -15.04 1.86
N PRO A 67 -1.56 -16.06 2.69
CA PRO A 67 -0.54 -17.06 3.04
C PRO A 67 -0.02 -17.85 1.82
N LYS A 68 -0.83 -17.96 0.76
CA LYS A 68 -0.46 -18.68 -0.47
C LYS A 68 0.39 -17.84 -1.42
N LEU A 69 0.30 -16.51 -1.32
CA LEU A 69 1.05 -15.56 -2.15
C LEU A 69 2.41 -15.23 -1.55
N GLN A 70 2.56 -15.35 -0.23
CA GLN A 70 3.84 -15.18 0.44
C GLN A 70 4.81 -16.28 -0.02
N VAL A 71 5.99 -15.85 -0.47
CA VAL A 71 7.01 -16.73 -1.09
C VAL A 71 8.19 -17.00 -0.13
N THR A 72 8.32 -16.23 0.95
CA THR A 72 9.50 -16.22 1.80
C THR A 72 9.36 -17.11 3.04
N THR A 73 10.42 -17.87 3.26
CA THR A 73 10.82 -18.73 4.37
C THR A 73 10.81 -18.08 5.74
N ASP A 74 11.93 -17.48 6.15
CA ASP A 74 12.11 -17.22 7.59
C ASP A 74 13.29 -16.32 8.02
N GLU A 75 14.04 -15.61 7.16
CA GLU A 75 15.22 -14.85 7.66
C GLU A 75 15.32 -13.39 7.20
N GLU A 76 14.68 -13.02 6.10
CA GLU A 76 14.70 -11.65 5.58
C GLU A 76 13.31 -11.03 5.78
N ARG A 77 13.22 -10.14 6.78
CA ARG A 77 11.99 -9.61 7.40
C ARG A 77 10.93 -9.19 6.40
N SER A 78 10.08 -10.11 5.95
CA SER A 78 8.93 -9.78 5.13
C SER A 78 7.82 -9.23 6.03
N PHE A 79 7.45 -7.97 5.82
CA PHE A 79 6.39 -7.35 6.60
C PHE A 79 5.07 -7.44 5.83
N ALA A 80 4.06 -8.04 6.45
CA ALA A 80 2.73 -8.21 5.87
C ALA A 80 1.74 -7.25 6.53
N LEU A 81 1.21 -6.30 5.77
CA LEU A 81 0.26 -5.30 6.26
C LEU A 81 -1.09 -5.44 5.55
N ALA A 82 -2.16 -5.48 6.33
CA ALA A 82 -3.52 -5.29 5.84
C ALA A 82 -4.02 -3.92 6.31
N THR A 83 -4.15 -2.95 5.39
CA THR A 83 -4.57 -1.59 5.75
C THR A 83 -5.52 -0.98 4.71
N ARG A 84 -6.06 0.21 5.00
CA ARG A 84 -6.79 1.04 4.04
C ARG A 84 -5.79 1.80 3.18
N LEU A 85 -6.07 1.97 1.89
CA LEU A 85 -5.19 2.70 0.96
C LEU A 85 -4.84 4.12 1.43
N THR A 86 -5.80 4.81 2.07
CA THR A 86 -5.65 6.14 2.68
C THR A 86 -4.68 6.18 3.87
N MET A 87 -4.43 5.04 4.52
CA MET A 87 -3.54 4.94 5.68
C MET A 87 -2.15 4.39 5.34
N LEU A 88 -1.93 3.99 4.08
CA LEU A 88 -0.72 3.29 3.66
C LEU A 88 0.56 4.06 4.01
N ALA A 89 0.58 5.37 3.75
CA ALA A 89 1.75 6.23 4.00
C ALA A 89 2.20 6.24 5.47
N THR A 90 1.25 6.04 6.39
CA THR A 90 1.50 6.04 7.84
C THR A 90 1.90 4.67 8.34
N GLU A 91 1.25 3.63 7.83
CA GLU A 91 1.52 2.25 8.23
C GLU A 91 2.88 1.77 7.69
N LEU A 92 3.24 2.15 6.46
CA LEU A 92 4.55 1.83 5.89
C LEU A 92 5.69 2.49 6.67
N ALA A 93 5.47 3.73 7.13
CA ALA A 93 6.46 4.48 7.88
C ALA A 93 6.71 3.90 9.29
N GLY A 94 5.78 3.11 9.82
CA GLY A 94 5.88 2.49 11.14
C GLY A 94 5.69 3.49 12.29
N GLU A 95 5.54 2.96 13.50
CA GLU A 95 5.52 3.79 14.72
C GLU A 95 6.93 3.94 15.31
N PRO A 96 7.22 5.05 16.01
CA PRO A 96 8.49 5.21 16.72
C PRO A 96 8.76 4.04 17.67
N GLY A 97 9.86 3.31 17.44
CA GLY A 97 10.24 2.13 18.24
C GLY A 97 9.67 0.80 17.74
N GLN A 98 8.91 0.78 16.65
CA GLN A 98 8.50 -0.43 15.93
C GLN A 98 9.31 -0.60 14.64
N PRO A 99 9.51 -1.83 14.13
CA PRO A 99 10.10 -2.06 12.81
C PRO A 99 9.29 -1.34 11.72
N SER A 100 9.94 -0.49 10.95
CA SER A 100 9.30 0.18 9.81
C SER A 100 9.38 -0.66 8.53
N MET A 101 8.36 -0.58 7.68
CA MET A 101 8.41 -1.22 6.35
C MET A 101 9.40 -0.52 5.41
N THR A 102 9.83 0.71 5.73
CA THR A 102 10.89 1.40 4.97
C THR A 102 12.26 0.74 5.08
N ASP A 103 12.47 -0.05 6.13
CA ASP A 103 13.74 -0.73 6.42
C ASP A 103 13.73 -2.19 5.98
N SER A 104 12.57 -2.71 5.57
CA SER A 104 12.49 -4.04 4.99
C SER A 104 12.85 -4.01 3.51
N LYS A 105 13.61 -5.03 3.08
CA LYS A 105 13.91 -5.28 1.67
C LYS A 105 12.66 -5.70 0.89
N LEU A 106 11.75 -6.42 1.54
CA LEU A 106 10.58 -7.03 0.91
C LEU A 106 9.31 -6.79 1.74
N ASN A 107 8.35 -6.10 1.15
CA ASN A 107 7.10 -5.74 1.78
C ASN A 107 5.91 -6.36 1.05
N PHE A 108 4.97 -6.92 1.82
CA PHE A 108 3.69 -7.39 1.31
C PHE A 108 2.56 -6.55 1.88
N VAL A 109 1.86 -5.82 1.01
CA VAL A 109 0.72 -4.98 1.40
C VAL A 109 -0.53 -5.53 0.76
N SER A 110 -1.58 -5.69 1.57
CA SER A 110 -2.87 -6.21 1.13
C SER A 110 -3.99 -5.22 1.39
N PHE A 111 -4.87 -5.05 0.39
CA PHE A 111 -6.02 -4.16 0.45
C PHE A 111 -7.31 -4.91 0.20
N THR A 112 -8.37 -4.50 0.91
CA THR A 112 -9.73 -4.98 0.67
C THR A 112 -10.66 -3.79 0.39
N PRO A 113 -11.29 -3.69 -0.81
CA PRO A 113 -12.19 -2.61 -1.17
C PRO A 113 -13.35 -2.40 -0.20
N GLY A 114 -13.90 -3.48 0.37
CA GLY A 114 -15.01 -3.41 1.34
C GLY A 114 -14.71 -2.62 2.63
N THR A 115 -13.45 -2.27 2.89
CA THR A 115 -13.04 -1.33 3.95
C THR A 115 -12.24 -0.15 3.39
N SER A 116 -11.52 -0.31 2.28
CA SER A 116 -10.72 0.76 1.65
C SER A 116 -11.56 1.79 0.87
N PHE A 117 -12.69 1.36 0.29
CA PHE A 117 -13.62 2.19 -0.50
C PHE A 117 -15.01 2.32 0.11
N ASN A 118 -15.22 1.80 1.33
CA ASN A 118 -16.52 1.87 1.98
C ASN A 118 -16.76 3.29 2.53
N LEU A 119 -17.37 4.12 1.68
CA LEU A 119 -17.84 5.48 1.93
C LEU A 119 -19.07 5.51 2.87
N GLY A 120 -19.20 4.56 3.80
CA GLY A 120 -20.35 4.46 4.70
C GLY A 120 -20.56 5.70 5.59
N HIS A 121 -19.54 6.55 5.69
CA HIS A 121 -19.64 7.91 6.21
C HIS A 121 -19.10 8.87 5.15
N SER A 122 -19.95 9.79 4.66
CA SER A 122 -19.60 10.75 3.61
C SER A 122 -18.39 11.64 3.96
N GLY A 123 -18.07 11.80 5.24
CA GLY A 123 -16.93 12.60 5.72
C GLY A 123 -15.62 11.83 5.98
N GLY A 124 -15.57 10.50 5.81
CA GLY A 124 -14.39 9.68 6.13
C GLY A 124 -14.06 9.59 7.62
N GLN A 125 -12.98 8.88 7.98
CA GLN A 125 -12.51 8.79 9.38
C GLN A 125 -11.61 9.96 9.76
N ALA A 126 -11.62 10.36 11.04
CA ALA A 126 -10.76 11.43 11.54
C ALA A 126 -9.26 11.14 11.31
N LYS A 127 -8.82 9.89 11.44
CA LYS A 127 -7.44 9.47 11.14
C LYS A 127 -7.07 9.70 9.67
N GLU A 128 -7.96 9.41 8.73
CA GLU A 128 -7.74 9.65 7.31
C GLU A 128 -7.64 11.15 7.00
N ARG A 129 -8.49 11.97 7.62
CA ARG A 129 -8.43 13.43 7.47
C ARG A 129 -7.15 14.03 8.07
N ARG A 130 -6.57 13.41 9.11
CA ARG A 130 -5.26 13.79 9.65
C ARG A 130 -4.13 13.49 8.64
N VAL A 131 -4.16 12.33 7.96
CA VAL A 131 -3.22 12.04 6.85
C VAL A 131 -3.34 13.10 5.76
N LEU A 132 -4.56 13.37 5.30
CA LEU A 132 -4.81 14.38 4.27
C LEU A 132 -4.34 15.78 4.70
N PHE A 133 -4.57 16.17 5.95
CA PHE A 133 -4.06 17.43 6.50
C PHE A 133 -2.54 17.53 6.30
N HIS A 134 -1.77 16.53 6.77
CA HIS A 134 -0.31 16.59 6.68
C HIS A 134 0.24 16.48 5.25
N LEU A 135 -0.50 15.88 4.31
CA LEU A 135 -0.12 15.86 2.89
C LEU A 135 -0.39 17.20 2.20
N LEU A 136 -1.38 17.97 2.68
CA LEU A 136 -1.81 19.24 2.10
C LEU A 136 -1.28 20.47 2.85
N ASP A 137 -0.74 20.29 4.06
CA ASP A 137 -0.15 21.35 4.88
C ASP A 137 1.05 21.97 4.13
N GLY A 138 1.02 23.28 3.91
CA GLY A 138 1.99 24.00 3.09
C GLY A 138 1.70 24.01 1.57
N LEU A 139 0.72 23.22 1.10
CA LEU A 139 0.21 23.31 -0.29
C LEU A 139 -1.07 24.15 -0.39
N LEU A 140 -1.90 24.15 0.66
CA LEU A 140 -3.17 24.88 0.70
C LEU A 140 -3.17 25.90 1.84
N GLU A 141 -3.44 27.16 1.49
CA GLU A 141 -3.66 28.25 2.43
C GLU A 141 -5.13 28.74 2.41
N PRO A 142 -5.67 29.28 3.51
CA PRO A 142 -5.02 29.44 4.82
C PRO A 142 -4.97 28.11 5.58
N ARG A 143 -3.85 27.82 6.27
CA ARG A 143 -3.68 26.62 7.10
C ARG A 143 -4.82 26.38 8.10
N LEU A 144 -5.39 27.45 8.68
CA LEU A 144 -6.56 27.36 9.56
C LEU A 144 -7.81 26.85 8.84
N GLY A 145 -8.01 27.26 7.58
CA GLY A 145 -9.08 26.76 6.72
C GLY A 145 -8.94 25.27 6.46
N LEU A 146 -7.72 24.80 6.20
CA LEU A 146 -7.42 23.37 6.03
C LEU A 146 -7.70 22.58 7.32
N LYS A 147 -7.31 23.08 8.50
CA LYS A 147 -7.64 22.45 9.79
C LYS A 147 -9.15 22.28 9.99
N ASN A 148 -9.93 23.31 9.66
CA ASN A 148 -11.39 23.30 9.77
C ASN A 148 -12.02 22.35 8.75
N LEU A 149 -11.55 22.35 7.51
CA LEU A 149 -12.00 21.42 6.46
C LEU A 149 -11.78 19.95 6.88
N MET A 150 -10.64 19.67 7.50
CA MET A 150 -10.28 18.31 7.94
C MET A 150 -10.93 17.90 9.27
N GLN A 151 -11.62 18.81 9.98
CA GLN A 151 -12.28 18.49 11.25
C GLN A 151 -13.44 17.50 11.08
N GLY A 152 -14.28 17.73 10.06
CA GLY A 152 -15.49 16.92 9.83
C GLY A 152 -16.37 16.84 11.09
N GLY A 153 -16.79 15.62 11.46
CA GLY A 153 -17.64 15.38 12.64
C GLY A 153 -16.92 15.37 14.01
N VAL A 154 -15.65 15.75 14.09
CA VAL A 154 -14.94 15.81 15.39
C VAL A 154 -15.47 17.00 16.20
N THR A 155 -16.13 16.71 17.33
CA THR A 155 -16.80 17.73 18.15
C THR A 155 -15.85 18.57 19.00
N ARG A 156 -14.71 18.00 19.43
CA ARG A 156 -13.69 18.70 20.23
C ARG A 156 -12.69 19.43 19.34
N THR A 157 -13.03 20.63 18.88
CA THR A 157 -12.20 21.46 17.99
C THR A 157 -10.78 21.69 18.51
N ASP A 158 -10.62 22.02 19.79
CA ASP A 158 -9.29 22.33 20.36
C ASP A 158 -8.40 21.10 20.42
N TRP A 159 -8.98 19.94 20.74
CA TRP A 159 -8.28 18.66 20.68
C TRP A 159 -7.86 18.33 19.24
N TRP A 160 -8.76 18.50 18.27
CA TRP A 160 -8.47 18.25 16.86
C TRP A 160 -7.30 19.09 16.37
N ARG A 161 -7.34 20.41 16.62
CA ARG A 161 -6.26 21.33 16.24
C ARG A 161 -4.94 20.96 16.93
N SER A 162 -5.00 20.64 18.23
CA SER A 162 -3.81 20.22 18.98
C SER A 162 -3.17 18.96 18.40
N VAL A 163 -3.95 17.96 18.02
CA VAL A 163 -3.43 16.74 17.37
C VAL A 163 -2.78 17.07 16.02
N LEU A 164 -3.37 17.95 15.21
CA LEU A 164 -2.78 18.33 13.92
C LEU A 164 -1.45 19.11 14.07
N ASP A 165 -1.29 19.87 15.14
CA ASP A 165 -0.09 20.70 15.37
C ASP A 165 1.02 19.95 16.11
N ASN A 166 0.66 19.12 17.08
CA ASN A 166 1.60 18.60 18.08
C ASN A 166 1.84 17.09 17.98
N ASP A 167 1.06 16.39 17.16
CA ASP A 167 1.18 14.95 16.94
C ASP A 167 1.44 14.74 15.44
N PRO A 168 2.70 14.77 14.98
CA PRO A 168 3.02 14.54 13.58
C PRO A 168 2.80 13.07 13.22
N LEU A 169 2.10 12.80 12.11
CA LEU A 169 2.01 11.43 11.60
C LEU A 169 3.37 10.97 11.05
N PRO A 170 3.77 9.71 11.30
CA PRO A 170 4.79 9.09 10.48
C PRO A 170 4.24 9.06 9.06
N LEU A 171 5.00 9.64 8.14
CA LEU A 171 4.72 9.64 6.70
C LEU A 171 6.04 9.31 6.05
N GLU A 172 6.04 8.35 5.12
CA GLU A 172 7.25 8.04 4.38
C GLU A 172 7.85 9.31 3.76
N THR A 173 9.15 9.52 3.96
CA THR A 173 9.87 10.74 3.57
C THR A 173 9.77 11.03 2.07
N GLU A 174 9.67 9.98 1.24
CA GLU A 174 9.50 10.06 -0.21
C GLU A 174 8.12 10.59 -0.65
N ILE A 175 7.11 10.53 0.22
CA ILE A 175 5.78 11.11 -0.03
C ILE A 175 5.76 12.61 0.32
N LYS A 176 6.61 13.04 1.26
CA LYS A 176 6.70 14.45 1.70
C LYS A 176 7.52 15.32 0.76
N LEU A 177 8.57 14.78 0.15
CA LEU A 177 9.38 15.47 -0.83
C LEU A 177 9.00 14.90 -2.19
N GLY A 178 8.39 15.69 -3.06
CA GLY A 178 8.16 15.31 -4.47
C GLY A 178 9.48 15.18 -5.26
N SER A 179 10.49 14.52 -4.70
CA SER A 179 11.85 14.42 -5.19
C SER A 179 12.15 12.98 -5.58
N SER A 180 12.35 12.81 -6.89
CA SER A 180 13.10 11.74 -7.55
C SER A 180 12.93 10.35 -6.95
N LEU A 181 12.01 9.57 -7.54
CA LEU A 181 11.93 8.12 -7.41
C LEU A 181 13.33 7.52 -7.60
N ASN A 182 14.04 7.28 -6.50
CA ASN A 182 15.02 6.21 -6.46
C ASN A 182 14.26 4.94 -6.82
N ARG A 183 14.83 4.10 -7.70
CA ARG A 183 14.11 3.01 -8.36
C ARG A 183 13.45 2.07 -7.34
N VAL A 184 12.17 2.29 -7.06
CA VAL A 184 11.30 1.37 -6.34
C VAL A 184 10.70 0.43 -7.38
N GLY A 185 11.01 -0.86 -7.27
CA GLY A 185 10.35 -1.89 -8.06
C GLY A 185 8.97 -2.14 -7.45
N SER A 186 7.89 -1.80 -8.16
CA SER A 186 6.52 -2.04 -7.72
C SER A 186 5.83 -3.05 -8.62
N VAL A 187 5.27 -4.12 -8.05
CA VAL A 187 4.45 -5.09 -8.78
C VAL A 187 3.04 -5.09 -8.22
N HIS A 188 2.06 -4.84 -9.08
CA HIS A 188 0.65 -4.69 -8.70
C HIS A 188 -0.15 -5.90 -9.19
N PHE A 189 -0.76 -6.64 -8.25
CA PHE A 189 -1.65 -7.74 -8.58
C PHE A 189 -3.09 -7.38 -8.22
N ARG A 190 -3.98 -7.47 -9.23
CA ARG A 190 -5.43 -7.37 -9.04
C ARG A 190 -6.05 -8.72 -9.31
N THR A 191 -6.73 -9.28 -8.33
CA THR A 191 -7.62 -10.42 -8.54
C THR A 191 -9.06 -9.92 -8.64
N ALA A 192 -9.62 -9.96 -9.85
CA ALA A 192 -11.07 -9.86 -10.02
C ALA A 192 -11.66 -11.22 -9.61
N ALA A 193 -12.20 -11.29 -8.39
CA ALA A 193 -13.17 -12.33 -8.10
C ALA A 193 -14.50 -11.87 -8.70
N GLY A 194 -15.05 -12.68 -9.61
CA GLY A 194 -16.43 -12.54 -10.08
C GLY A 194 -17.43 -12.76 -8.96
#